data_AF-A0A671L708-F1
#
_entry.id   AF-A0A671L708-F1
#
_cell.length_a   1.000
_cell.length_b   1.000
_cell.length_c   1.000
_cell.angle_alpha   90.00
_cell.angle_beta   90.00
_cell.angle_gamma   90.00
#
_symmetry.space_group_name_H-M   'P 1'
#
loop_
_entity.id
_entity.type
_entity.pdbx_description
1 polymer ?
#
loop_
_entity_poly.entity_id
_entity_poly.type
_entity_poly.pdbx_seq_one_letter_code
_entity_poly.pdbx_strand_id
1 'polypeptide(L)'
;RAMVGLLGSLVQLDKAGLLDCILYLSGVSGSTWCMASLYQEPNWSTKLETVKDQIIKRLTGPGVIWGDSCKTLKEYYDGKDKFSLTDVWAVLVITEYVKEIDKCKLSDQRDQHNEDPFPIYTVTDKQYKQSKDEKDSWFEISPHEAGYSLTGAFVGTSSFGSQFDNGSNKNPEPEMDMLYLQALCGSALADGHENIKFIWQKIKDFFKHLFPIMQSEMFDEMRKGKGYQVLMDLVDMNLAVLNGKEPSAFEQSIRTTLNELGGGKKLICTTEKLNLADKQAAKLYMKQYTEDACNNLSSWFSSWPFIWIKICKCMAQWVWGRKYDFLHNMDDKTMPSTLLKSERRDYEDAGLLLNSPYFSMLREERNIDLIISLDFSEGNPFMTVRGAADMCKKLKIPFPEVNIPSEDVEKPKDFYVFKGKNAPTVIHIPLFNVVNCGDNIEAWRKNYRTVQGSYSAEMITDLMDVAGKNISNNREKLKEQIQAVIEQKLHK
;
A
#
# COMPACT_ATOMS: atom_id res chain seq x y z
N ARG A 1 -4.46 -5.54 11.26
CA ARG A 1 -5.94 -5.55 11.48
C ARG A 1 -6.72 -5.98 10.23
N ALA A 2 -6.76 -5.18 9.16
CA ALA A 2 -7.60 -5.45 7.97
C ALA A 2 -7.40 -6.84 7.34
N MET A 3 -6.15 -7.29 7.18
CA MET A 3 -5.83 -8.64 6.65
C MET A 3 -6.57 -9.76 7.40
N VAL A 4 -6.44 -9.79 8.72
CA VAL A 4 -7.04 -10.83 9.57
C VAL A 4 -8.56 -10.65 9.67
N GLY A 5 -9.05 -9.41 9.75
CA GLY A 5 -10.49 -9.12 9.78
C GLY A 5 -11.20 -9.55 8.49
N LEU A 6 -10.59 -9.32 7.33
CA LEU A 6 -11.13 -9.78 6.05
C LEU A 6 -11.16 -11.31 5.99
N LEU A 7 -10.08 -11.99 6.39
CA LEU A 7 -10.04 -13.45 6.43
C LEU A 7 -11.16 -14.04 7.29
N GLY A 8 -11.36 -13.52 8.51
CA GLY A 8 -12.44 -13.95 9.39
C GLY A 8 -13.84 -13.71 8.80
N SER A 9 -14.03 -12.57 8.12
CA SER A 9 -15.30 -12.24 7.47
C SER A 9 -15.60 -13.16 6.29
N LEU A 10 -14.62 -13.46 5.43
CA LEU A 10 -14.77 -14.36 4.29
C LEU A 10 -15.05 -15.80 4.73
N VAL A 11 -14.33 -16.30 5.75
CA VAL A 11 -14.59 -17.62 6.36
C VAL A 11 -16.02 -17.72 6.86
N GLN A 12 -16.54 -16.65 7.46
CA GLN A 12 -17.90 -16.68 7.96
C GLN A 12 -18.96 -16.49 6.86
N LEU A 13 -18.65 -15.78 5.78
CA LEU A 13 -19.50 -15.70 4.58
C LEU A 13 -19.64 -17.07 3.91
N ASP A 14 -18.55 -17.82 3.81
CA ASP A 14 -18.55 -19.20 3.32
C ASP A 14 -19.43 -20.11 4.20
N LYS A 15 -19.20 -20.12 5.51
CA LYS A 15 -20.04 -20.86 6.48
C LYS A 15 -21.51 -20.46 6.46
N ALA A 16 -21.81 -19.22 6.08
CA ALA A 16 -23.18 -18.72 5.95
C ALA A 16 -23.86 -19.16 4.65
N GLY A 17 -23.10 -19.69 3.67
CA GLY A 17 -23.54 -20.03 2.32
C GLY A 17 -23.75 -18.79 1.45
N LEU A 18 -22.96 -17.73 1.69
CA LEU A 18 -23.11 -16.42 1.03
C LEU A 18 -21.88 -16.03 0.19
N LEU A 19 -20.75 -16.72 0.32
CA LEU A 19 -19.54 -16.39 -0.44
C LEU A 19 -19.73 -16.60 -1.95
N ASP A 20 -20.42 -17.66 -2.36
CA ASP A 20 -20.73 -17.96 -3.78
C ASP A 20 -21.62 -16.90 -4.45
N CYS A 21 -22.24 -16.01 -3.67
CA CYS A 21 -23.03 -14.89 -4.19
C CYS A 21 -22.16 -13.67 -4.54
N ILE A 22 -20.85 -13.69 -4.24
CA ILE A 22 -19.95 -12.55 -4.40
C ILE A 22 -19.23 -12.64 -5.74
N LEU A 23 -19.50 -11.67 -6.62
CA LEU A 23 -18.85 -11.60 -7.93
C LEU A 23 -17.49 -10.89 -7.89
N TYR A 24 -17.34 -9.86 -7.06
CA TYR A 24 -16.13 -9.04 -6.97
C TYR A 24 -15.62 -8.97 -5.54
N LEU A 25 -14.30 -9.08 -5.36
CA LEU A 25 -13.63 -8.81 -4.10
C LEU A 25 -12.61 -7.70 -4.31
N SER A 26 -12.93 -6.50 -3.84
CA SER A 26 -12.03 -5.35 -3.93
C SER A 26 -11.42 -5.00 -2.58
N GLY A 27 -10.13 -4.69 -2.59
CA GLY A 27 -9.38 -4.37 -1.37
C GLY A 27 -8.52 -3.13 -1.50
N VAL A 28 -8.30 -2.48 -0.36
CA VAL A 28 -7.38 -1.38 -0.15
C VAL A 28 -6.45 -1.72 1.01
N SER A 29 -5.20 -1.26 0.96
CA SER A 29 -4.23 -1.41 2.03
C SER A 29 -4.16 -2.86 2.56
N GLY A 30 -4.15 -3.06 3.89
CA GLY A 30 -4.02 -4.39 4.50
C GLY A 30 -5.04 -5.45 4.07
N SER A 31 -6.21 -5.09 3.52
CA SER A 31 -7.14 -6.07 2.94
C SER A 31 -6.54 -6.77 1.72
N THR A 32 -5.72 -6.06 0.95
CA THR A 32 -5.03 -6.62 -0.22
C THR A 32 -4.02 -7.69 0.15
N TRP A 33 -3.47 -7.68 1.37
CA TRP A 33 -2.55 -8.72 1.84
C TRP A 33 -3.29 -10.04 2.09
N CYS A 34 -4.53 -9.96 2.57
CA CYS A 34 -5.40 -11.13 2.71
C CYS A 34 -5.78 -11.67 1.33
N MET A 35 -6.20 -10.80 0.41
CA MET A 35 -6.49 -11.19 -0.97
C MET A 35 -5.29 -11.89 -1.60
N ALA A 36 -4.12 -11.26 -1.62
CA ALA A 36 -2.90 -11.85 -2.17
C ALA A 36 -2.62 -13.25 -1.59
N SER A 37 -2.88 -13.46 -0.29
CA SER A 37 -2.70 -14.78 0.35
C SER A 37 -3.74 -15.82 -0.08
N LEU A 38 -4.97 -15.40 -0.36
CA LEU A 38 -6.06 -16.28 -0.81
C LEU A 38 -5.84 -16.69 -2.28
N TYR A 39 -5.58 -15.71 -3.15
CA TYR A 39 -5.43 -15.91 -4.61
C TYR A 39 -4.10 -16.58 -5.00
N GLN A 40 -3.24 -16.95 -4.04
CA GLN A 40 -2.15 -17.90 -4.34
C GLN A 40 -2.69 -19.30 -4.64
N GLU A 41 -3.84 -19.65 -4.08
CA GLU A 41 -4.46 -20.95 -4.26
C GLU A 41 -5.58 -20.88 -5.33
N PRO A 42 -5.49 -21.63 -6.44
CA PRO A 42 -6.54 -21.67 -7.45
C PRO A 42 -7.88 -22.11 -6.86
N ASN A 43 -8.98 -21.42 -7.18
CA ASN A 43 -10.32 -21.69 -6.65
C ASN A 43 -10.34 -21.83 -5.12
N TRP A 44 -9.71 -20.87 -4.42
CA TRP A 44 -9.55 -20.89 -2.97
C TRP A 44 -10.88 -20.93 -2.22
N SER A 45 -11.95 -20.35 -2.78
CA SER A 45 -13.29 -20.27 -2.18
C SER A 45 -13.81 -21.66 -1.82
N THR A 46 -13.61 -22.64 -2.72
CA THR A 46 -14.06 -24.03 -2.57
C THR A 46 -13.33 -24.83 -1.47
N LYS A 47 -12.23 -24.29 -0.95
CA LYS A 47 -11.34 -24.92 0.04
C LYS A 47 -10.87 -23.93 1.11
N LEU A 48 -11.69 -22.91 1.37
CA LEU A 48 -11.32 -21.77 2.21
C LEU A 48 -10.84 -22.18 3.60
N GLU A 49 -11.42 -23.21 4.22
CA GLU A 49 -10.97 -23.66 5.55
C GLU A 49 -9.50 -24.13 5.54
N THR A 50 -9.09 -24.85 4.49
CA THR A 50 -7.69 -25.31 4.32
C THR A 50 -6.75 -24.14 4.04
N VAL A 51 -7.15 -23.23 3.14
CA VAL A 51 -6.36 -22.03 2.79
C VAL A 51 -6.20 -21.13 4.02
N LYS A 52 -7.27 -20.92 4.78
CA LYS A 52 -7.26 -20.19 6.05
C LYS A 52 -6.26 -20.80 7.04
N ASP A 53 -6.27 -22.12 7.22
CA ASP A 53 -5.32 -22.79 8.12
C ASP A 53 -3.86 -22.62 7.67
N GLN A 54 -3.59 -22.67 6.36
CA GLN A 54 -2.26 -22.40 5.81
C GLN A 54 -1.82 -20.96 6.06
N ILE A 55 -2.70 -19.97 5.84
CA ILE A 55 -2.42 -18.56 6.11
C ILE A 55 -2.13 -18.36 7.60
N ILE A 56 -2.95 -18.89 8.50
CA ILE A 56 -2.74 -18.75 9.95
C ILE A 56 -1.43 -19.41 10.37
N LYS A 57 -1.14 -20.62 9.87
CA LYS A 57 0.12 -21.31 10.13
C LYS A 57 1.33 -20.49 9.70
N ARG A 58 1.27 -19.85 8.53
CA ARG A 58 2.31 -18.94 8.04
C ARG A 58 2.45 -17.71 8.93
N LEU A 59 1.35 -17.02 9.23
CA LEU A 59 1.33 -15.80 10.04
C LEU A 59 1.80 -16.03 11.49
N THR A 60 1.59 -17.23 12.04
CA THR A 60 2.06 -17.62 13.38
C THR A 60 3.45 -18.24 13.37
N GLY A 61 3.96 -18.61 12.20
CA GLY A 61 5.27 -19.22 12.00
C GLY A 61 6.46 -18.25 12.07
N PRO A 62 7.67 -18.72 11.74
CA PRO A 62 8.85 -17.86 11.65
C PRO A 62 8.69 -16.82 10.53
N GLY A 63 9.33 -15.66 10.71
CA GLY A 63 9.41 -14.65 9.65
C GLY A 63 10.35 -15.08 8.51
N VAL A 64 10.33 -14.29 7.43
CA VAL A 64 11.22 -14.48 6.29
C VAL A 64 12.69 -14.38 6.72
N ILE A 65 13.53 -15.28 6.19
CA ILE A 65 14.96 -15.28 6.47
C ILE A 65 15.58 -14.02 5.88
N TRP A 66 16.39 -13.33 6.69
CA TRP A 66 17.00 -12.04 6.31
C TRP A 66 17.80 -12.08 5.00
N GLY A 67 18.50 -13.18 4.75
CA GLY A 67 19.25 -13.39 3.51
C GLY A 67 18.36 -13.35 2.27
N ASP A 68 17.17 -13.94 2.34
CA ASP A 68 16.20 -13.96 1.24
C ASP A 68 15.59 -12.58 1.00
N SER A 69 15.30 -11.85 2.08
CA SER A 69 14.90 -10.44 2.01
C SER A 69 15.95 -9.59 1.30
N CYS A 70 17.22 -9.76 1.65
CA CYS A 70 18.32 -9.01 1.02
C CYS A 70 18.52 -9.39 -0.45
N LYS A 71 18.43 -10.67 -0.77
CA LYS A 71 18.47 -11.17 -2.14
C LYS A 71 17.31 -10.59 -2.97
N THR A 72 16.11 -10.55 -2.40
CA THR A 72 14.94 -9.97 -3.06
C THR A 72 15.10 -8.47 -3.32
N LEU A 73 15.60 -7.71 -2.34
CA LEU A 73 15.87 -6.29 -2.50
C LEU A 73 16.92 -6.04 -3.61
N LYS A 74 17.92 -6.93 -3.70
CA LYS A 74 18.91 -6.92 -4.77
C LYS A 74 18.30 -7.13 -6.14
N GLU A 75 17.47 -8.15 -6.28
CA GLU A 75 16.79 -8.44 -7.54
C GLU A 75 15.92 -7.25 -8.00
N TYR A 76 15.24 -6.57 -7.07
CA TYR A 76 14.50 -5.34 -7.42
C TYR A 76 15.37 -4.19 -7.86
N TYR A 77 16.54 -4.02 -7.24
CA TYR A 77 17.47 -2.97 -7.62
C TYR A 77 18.12 -3.23 -8.98
N ASP A 78 18.55 -4.48 -9.22
CA ASP A 78 19.25 -4.87 -10.45
C ASP A 78 18.28 -5.04 -11.64
N GLY A 79 17.04 -5.47 -11.38
CA GLY A 79 16.08 -5.90 -12.40
C GLY A 79 15.01 -4.88 -12.81
N LYS A 80 14.99 -3.68 -12.21
CA LYS A 80 13.99 -2.64 -12.51
C LYS A 80 14.66 -1.32 -12.84
N ASP A 81 14.22 -0.66 -13.90
CA ASP A 81 14.66 0.70 -14.19
C ASP A 81 14.17 1.72 -13.13
N LYS A 82 12.98 1.48 -12.57
CA LYS A 82 12.33 2.38 -11.59
C LYS A 82 12.32 1.82 -10.16
N PHE A 83 13.49 1.77 -9.53
CA PHE A 83 13.59 1.50 -8.08
C PHE A 83 13.07 2.68 -7.23
N SER A 84 12.30 2.37 -6.19
CA SER A 84 11.58 3.32 -5.31
C SER A 84 11.54 2.85 -3.84
N LEU A 85 10.96 3.65 -2.95
CA LEU A 85 10.72 3.23 -1.55
C LEU A 85 9.72 2.08 -1.43
N THR A 86 8.86 1.84 -2.42
CA THR A 86 7.97 0.68 -2.43
C THR A 86 8.74 -0.63 -2.48
N ASP A 87 9.85 -0.69 -3.21
CA ASP A 87 10.73 -1.86 -3.28
C ASP A 87 11.40 -2.16 -1.94
N VAL A 88 11.78 -1.12 -1.22
CA VAL A 88 12.31 -1.22 0.15
C VAL A 88 11.20 -1.67 1.11
N TRP A 89 10.02 -1.05 1.01
CA TRP A 89 8.87 -1.34 1.87
C TRP A 89 8.38 -2.79 1.74
N ALA A 90 8.37 -3.32 0.52
CA ALA A 90 8.09 -4.72 0.22
C ALA A 90 8.94 -5.66 1.09
N VAL A 91 10.26 -5.43 1.08
CA VAL A 91 11.21 -6.31 1.76
C VAL A 91 11.24 -6.06 3.26
N LEU A 92 11.22 -4.80 3.70
CA LEU A 92 11.43 -4.45 5.10
C LEU A 92 10.18 -4.59 5.96
N VAL A 93 9.01 -4.44 5.35
CA VAL A 93 7.76 -4.33 6.10
C VAL A 93 6.76 -5.37 5.67
N ILE A 94 6.47 -5.52 4.38
CA ILE A 94 5.46 -6.50 3.96
C ILE A 94 5.86 -7.90 4.41
N THR A 95 7.10 -8.32 4.19
CA THR A 95 7.59 -9.64 4.65
C THR A 95 7.49 -9.86 6.18
N GLU A 96 7.57 -8.80 6.99
CA GLU A 96 7.42 -8.87 8.46
C GLU A 96 5.96 -9.19 8.86
N TYR A 97 5.00 -8.63 8.12
CA TYR A 97 3.57 -8.82 8.40
C TYR A 97 3.01 -10.08 7.75
N VAL A 98 3.30 -10.34 6.48
CA VAL A 98 2.74 -11.48 5.73
C VAL A 98 3.55 -12.77 5.90
N LYS A 99 4.81 -12.65 6.36
CA LYS A 99 5.77 -13.74 6.59
C LYS A 99 6.05 -14.57 5.34
N GLU A 100 6.16 -13.90 4.19
CA GLU A 100 6.38 -14.52 2.90
C GLU A 100 7.07 -13.58 1.91
N ILE A 101 7.75 -14.16 0.92
CA ILE A 101 8.18 -13.49 -0.31
C ILE A 101 7.40 -14.12 -1.47
N ASP A 102 6.34 -13.45 -1.90
CA ASP A 102 5.51 -13.91 -3.02
C ASP A 102 6.02 -13.30 -4.35
N LYS A 103 6.60 -14.14 -5.19
CA LYS A 103 7.16 -13.78 -6.50
C LYS A 103 6.22 -14.01 -7.68
N CYS A 104 5.00 -14.50 -7.43
CA CYS A 104 4.02 -14.72 -8.48
C CYS A 104 3.58 -13.39 -9.09
N LYS A 105 3.28 -13.38 -10.39
CA LYS A 105 2.73 -12.21 -11.07
C LYS A 105 1.22 -12.25 -10.98
N LEU A 106 0.61 -11.07 -10.92
CA LEU A 106 -0.85 -10.97 -10.87
C LEU A 106 -1.48 -11.48 -12.19
N SER A 107 -0.82 -11.29 -13.33
CA SER A 107 -1.33 -11.80 -14.60
C SER A 107 -1.28 -13.33 -14.73
N ASP A 108 -0.43 -14.02 -13.95
CA ASP A 108 -0.39 -15.49 -13.92
C ASP A 108 -1.69 -16.08 -13.32
N GLN A 109 -2.45 -15.28 -12.56
CA GLN A 109 -3.67 -15.70 -11.86
C GLN A 109 -4.95 -15.66 -12.73
N ARG A 110 -4.89 -15.13 -13.97
CA ARG A 110 -6.09 -14.88 -14.81
C ARG A 110 -7.06 -16.05 -14.94
N ASP A 111 -6.53 -17.26 -15.13
CA ASP A 111 -7.33 -18.44 -15.44
C ASP A 111 -7.42 -19.43 -14.26
N GLN A 112 -7.02 -19.00 -13.05
CA GLN A 112 -6.92 -19.86 -11.87
C GLN A 112 -8.13 -19.76 -10.92
N HIS A 113 -9.02 -18.81 -11.15
CA HIS A 113 -9.99 -18.31 -10.16
C HIS A 113 -11.42 -18.23 -10.72
N ASN A 114 -11.85 -19.27 -11.46
CA ASN A 114 -13.17 -19.30 -12.07
C ASN A 114 -14.31 -19.45 -11.04
N GLU A 115 -14.01 -20.02 -9.88
CA GLU A 115 -14.95 -20.22 -8.77
C GLU A 115 -14.78 -19.19 -7.65
N ASP A 116 -13.85 -18.23 -7.81
CA ASP A 116 -13.57 -17.21 -6.79
C ASP A 116 -14.17 -15.87 -7.21
N PRO A 117 -14.49 -14.98 -6.24
CA PRO A 117 -14.77 -13.58 -6.56
C PRO A 117 -13.64 -12.97 -7.38
N PHE A 118 -13.93 -12.09 -8.33
CA PHE A 118 -12.93 -11.43 -9.14
C PHE A 118 -12.10 -10.42 -8.32
N PRO A 119 -10.76 -10.56 -8.22
CA PRO A 119 -9.94 -9.72 -7.35
C PRO A 119 -9.63 -8.35 -7.97
N ILE A 120 -9.85 -7.28 -7.19
CA ILE A 120 -9.49 -5.91 -7.59
C ILE A 120 -8.66 -5.24 -6.48
N TYR A 121 -7.38 -5.00 -6.79
CA TYR A 121 -6.44 -4.29 -5.94
C TYR A 121 -6.49 -2.79 -6.26
N THR A 122 -6.36 -1.93 -5.25
CA THR A 122 -6.50 -0.48 -5.43
C THR A 122 -5.31 0.31 -4.92
N VAL A 123 -4.91 1.31 -5.70
CA VAL A 123 -3.87 2.30 -5.40
C VAL A 123 -4.38 3.68 -5.83
N THR A 124 -3.71 4.75 -5.42
CA THR A 124 -4.00 6.12 -5.88
C THR A 124 -2.81 6.68 -6.63
N ASP A 125 -3.08 7.44 -7.68
CA ASP A 125 -2.06 8.23 -8.36
C ASP A 125 -1.79 9.53 -7.59
N LYS A 126 -0.55 9.70 -7.12
CA LYS A 126 -0.13 10.81 -6.28
C LYS A 126 -0.19 12.15 -7.00
N GLN A 127 0.35 12.23 -8.21
CA GLN A 127 0.35 13.47 -8.99
C GLN A 127 -1.05 13.89 -9.39
N TYR A 128 -1.94 12.94 -9.66
CA TYR A 128 -3.32 13.22 -10.04
C TYR A 128 -4.15 13.69 -8.85
N LYS A 129 -3.97 13.04 -7.69
CA LYS A 129 -4.53 13.46 -6.40
C LYS A 129 -4.15 14.89 -6.04
N GLN A 130 -2.93 15.31 -6.37
CA GLN A 130 -2.43 16.68 -6.11
C GLN A 130 -2.86 17.70 -7.19
N SER A 131 -3.51 17.25 -8.26
CA SER A 131 -3.92 18.12 -9.35
C SER A 131 -5.25 18.82 -9.05
N LYS A 132 -5.55 19.90 -9.79
CA LYS A 132 -6.85 20.59 -9.69
C LYS A 132 -8.02 19.77 -10.24
N ASP A 133 -7.73 18.71 -10.98
CA ASP A 133 -8.69 17.86 -11.69
C ASP A 133 -8.70 16.43 -11.12
N GLU A 134 -8.50 16.26 -9.80
CA GLU A 134 -8.39 14.99 -9.03
C GLU A 134 -9.57 13.99 -9.14
N LYS A 135 -10.46 14.17 -10.13
CA LYS A 135 -11.73 13.46 -10.31
C LYS A 135 -11.59 11.94 -10.36
N ASP A 136 -10.45 11.43 -10.82
CA ASP A 136 -10.22 9.99 -11.03
C ASP A 136 -8.83 9.56 -10.55
N SER A 137 -8.46 9.99 -9.34
CA SER A 137 -7.17 9.63 -8.73
C SER A 137 -7.10 8.15 -8.33
N TRP A 138 -8.21 7.42 -8.45
CA TRP A 138 -8.33 5.99 -8.19
C TRP A 138 -7.73 5.17 -9.32
N PHE A 139 -6.92 4.20 -8.94
CA PHE A 139 -6.28 3.29 -9.89
C PHE A 139 -6.52 1.86 -9.43
N GLU A 140 -7.13 1.06 -10.30
CA GLU A 140 -7.45 -0.33 -10.04
C GLU A 140 -6.51 -1.26 -10.81
N ILE A 141 -6.22 -2.41 -10.20
CA ILE A 141 -5.30 -3.42 -10.73
C ILE A 141 -5.96 -4.77 -10.54
N SER A 142 -6.11 -5.51 -11.63
CA SER A 142 -6.70 -6.85 -11.67
C SER A 142 -5.76 -7.83 -12.39
N PRO A 143 -6.05 -9.14 -12.43
CA PRO A 143 -5.29 -10.07 -13.26
C PRO A 143 -5.19 -9.65 -14.74
N HIS A 144 -6.20 -8.97 -15.28
CA HIS A 144 -6.28 -8.66 -16.71
C HIS A 144 -5.71 -7.27 -17.05
N GLU A 145 -6.17 -6.25 -16.34
CA GLU A 145 -5.87 -4.85 -16.62
C GLU A 145 -5.57 -4.03 -15.37
N ALA A 146 -4.88 -2.92 -15.60
CA ALA A 146 -4.54 -1.91 -14.60
C ALA A 146 -4.85 -0.51 -15.19
N GLY A 147 -5.55 0.34 -14.45
CA GLY A 147 -6.00 1.61 -15.01
C GLY A 147 -6.89 2.46 -14.11
N TYR A 148 -7.38 3.53 -14.69
CA TYR A 148 -8.19 4.55 -14.03
C TYR A 148 -9.67 4.30 -14.27
N SER A 149 -10.43 4.11 -13.19
CA SER A 149 -11.80 3.58 -13.25
C SER A 149 -12.80 4.53 -13.93
N LEU A 150 -12.72 5.85 -13.68
CA LEU A 150 -13.73 6.80 -14.16
C LEU A 150 -13.40 7.39 -15.55
N THR A 151 -12.13 7.50 -15.88
CA THR A 151 -11.64 7.92 -17.20
C THR A 151 -11.65 6.76 -18.19
N GLY A 152 -11.68 5.52 -17.71
CA GLY A 152 -11.75 4.34 -18.58
C GLY A 152 -10.43 4.02 -19.27
N ALA A 153 -9.32 4.53 -18.73
CA ALA A 153 -7.99 4.40 -19.32
C ALA A 153 -7.23 3.22 -18.70
N PHE A 154 -7.01 2.16 -19.47
CA PHE A 154 -6.44 0.89 -19.00
C PHE A 154 -5.29 0.39 -19.87
N VAL A 155 -4.41 -0.39 -19.25
CA VAL A 155 -3.36 -1.17 -19.90
C VAL A 155 -3.40 -2.60 -19.36
N GLY A 156 -2.94 -3.59 -20.13
CA GLY A 156 -2.80 -4.95 -19.61
C GLY A 156 -1.86 -4.99 -18.40
N THR A 157 -2.22 -5.75 -17.36
CA THR A 157 -1.48 -5.77 -16.07
C THR A 157 0.00 -6.08 -16.24
N SER A 158 0.35 -7.00 -17.15
CA SER A 158 1.74 -7.35 -17.47
C SER A 158 2.55 -6.22 -18.11
N SER A 159 1.88 -5.22 -18.68
CA SER A 159 2.50 -4.02 -19.25
C SER A 159 2.50 -2.83 -18.29
N PHE A 160 1.87 -2.94 -17.11
CA PHE A 160 1.79 -1.84 -16.14
C PHE A 160 3.17 -1.51 -15.54
N GLY A 161 3.72 -0.40 -16.00
CA GLY A 161 5.07 0.06 -15.65
C GLY A 161 6.07 0.01 -16.79
N SER A 162 5.70 -0.55 -17.95
CA SER A 162 6.48 -0.44 -19.20
C SER A 162 6.46 0.99 -19.75
N GLN A 163 7.45 1.36 -20.55
CA GLN A 163 7.51 2.68 -21.18
C GLN A 163 6.60 2.75 -22.40
N PHE A 164 5.70 3.74 -22.44
CA PHE A 164 4.83 4.02 -23.58
C PHE A 164 5.13 5.38 -24.19
N ASP A 165 4.80 5.52 -25.46
CA ASP A 165 4.72 6.80 -26.15
C ASP A 165 3.65 6.72 -27.23
N ASN A 166 2.68 7.64 -27.14
CA ASN A 166 1.50 7.73 -28.00
C ASN A 166 0.78 6.37 -28.15
N GLY A 167 0.46 5.73 -27.02
CA GLY A 167 -0.27 4.46 -26.94
C GLY A 167 0.53 3.22 -27.36
N SER A 168 1.79 3.38 -27.76
CA SER A 168 2.66 2.26 -28.17
C SER A 168 3.67 1.92 -27.08
N ASN A 169 3.73 0.65 -26.68
CA ASN A 169 4.76 0.16 -25.77
C ASN A 169 6.14 0.21 -26.46
N LYS A 170 7.05 1.02 -25.94
CA LYS A 170 8.39 1.25 -26.50
C LYS A 170 9.45 0.38 -25.85
N ASN A 171 9.39 0.25 -24.53
CA ASN A 171 10.32 -0.56 -23.77
C ASN A 171 9.54 -1.37 -22.71
N PRO A 172 9.34 -2.68 -22.94
CA PRO A 172 8.71 -3.55 -21.97
C PRO A 172 9.56 -3.65 -20.70
N GLU A 173 8.93 -3.44 -19.55
CA GLU A 173 9.52 -3.68 -18.24
C GLU A 173 8.96 -4.99 -17.65
N PRO A 174 9.71 -5.67 -16.78
CA PRO A 174 9.18 -6.84 -16.06
C PRO A 174 7.91 -6.49 -15.28
N GLU A 175 6.89 -7.36 -15.34
CA GLU A 175 5.71 -7.24 -14.50
C GLU A 175 6.09 -7.28 -13.01
N MET A 176 5.38 -6.49 -12.20
CA MET A 176 5.56 -6.52 -10.76
C MET A 176 5.09 -7.86 -10.17
N ASP A 177 5.84 -8.37 -9.19
CA ASP A 177 5.39 -9.52 -8.40
C ASP A 177 4.38 -9.10 -7.32
N MET A 178 3.72 -10.09 -6.74
CA MET A 178 2.69 -9.91 -5.72
C MET A 178 3.24 -9.24 -4.46
N LEU A 179 4.48 -9.54 -4.04
CA LEU A 179 5.12 -8.86 -2.92
C LEU A 179 5.23 -7.34 -3.17
N TYR A 180 5.61 -6.92 -4.37
CA TYR A 180 5.61 -5.50 -4.73
C TYR A 180 4.20 -4.91 -4.77
N LEU A 181 3.20 -5.64 -5.29
CA LEU A 181 1.81 -5.16 -5.31
C LEU A 181 1.26 -4.97 -3.90
N GLN A 182 1.49 -5.92 -2.98
CA GLN A 182 1.15 -5.78 -1.56
C GLN A 182 1.80 -4.54 -0.93
N ALA A 183 3.06 -4.26 -1.30
CA ALA A 183 3.78 -3.08 -0.83
C ALA A 183 3.22 -1.79 -1.40
N LEU A 184 2.84 -1.78 -2.68
CA LEU A 184 2.24 -0.63 -3.34
C LEU A 184 0.87 -0.32 -2.72
N CYS A 185 0.01 -1.32 -2.62
CA CYS A 185 -1.30 -1.22 -2.00
C CYS A 185 -1.22 -0.85 -0.52
N GLY A 186 -0.18 -1.29 0.22
CA GLY A 186 0.02 -1.06 1.65
C GLY A 186 1.02 0.06 1.99
N SER A 187 1.23 1.00 1.08
CA SER A 187 2.15 2.13 1.23
C SER A 187 1.52 3.37 1.89
N ALA A 188 0.54 3.24 2.79
CA ALA A 188 -0.12 4.37 3.46
C ALA A 188 0.85 5.35 4.16
N LEU A 189 2.08 4.91 4.49
CA LEU A 189 3.10 5.82 5.02
C LEU A 189 3.73 6.74 3.96
N ALA A 190 3.35 6.61 2.68
CA ALA A 190 3.86 7.40 1.56
C ALA A 190 3.30 8.82 1.51
N ASP A 191 2.13 9.11 2.09
CA ASP A 191 1.55 10.46 2.14
C ASP A 191 1.60 11.06 3.55
N GLY A 192 2.82 11.13 4.09
CA GLY A 192 3.02 11.75 5.38
C GLY A 192 4.49 11.92 5.75
N HIS A 193 4.87 13.16 6.05
CA HIS A 193 6.18 13.45 6.64
C HIS A 193 6.28 13.02 8.10
N GLU A 194 5.18 12.68 8.77
CA GLU A 194 5.19 12.21 10.16
C GLU A 194 5.85 10.83 10.30
N ASN A 195 5.78 10.02 9.24
CA ASN A 195 6.28 8.64 9.24
C ASN A 195 7.69 8.49 8.64
N ILE A 196 8.30 9.58 8.16
CA ILE A 196 9.67 9.57 7.62
C ILE A 196 10.69 9.08 8.65
N LYS A 197 10.48 9.41 9.94
CA LYS A 197 11.33 8.94 11.04
C LYS A 197 11.24 7.42 11.20
N PHE A 198 10.03 6.86 11.12
CA PHE A 198 9.81 5.42 11.21
C PHE A 198 10.52 4.68 10.08
N ILE A 199 10.42 5.19 8.85
CA ILE A 199 11.04 4.57 7.68
C ILE A 199 12.56 4.67 7.74
N TRP A 200 13.13 5.84 8.10
CA TRP A 200 14.57 5.96 8.33
C TRP A 200 15.07 5.00 9.42
N GLN A 201 14.29 4.81 10.49
CA GLN A 201 14.64 3.89 11.56
C GLN A 201 14.63 2.43 11.06
N LYS A 202 13.60 2.00 10.32
CA LYS A 202 13.54 0.66 9.71
C LYS A 202 14.70 0.42 8.73
N ILE A 203 15.04 1.41 7.90
CA ILE A 203 16.20 1.36 7.00
C ILE A 203 17.51 1.24 7.79
N LYS A 204 17.68 2.04 8.85
CA LYS A 204 18.85 1.98 9.73
C LYS A 204 19.01 0.61 10.38
N ASP A 205 17.93 0.06 10.91
CA ASP A 205 17.95 -1.26 11.56
C ASP A 205 18.24 -2.35 10.55
N PHE A 206 17.69 -2.25 9.33
CA PHE A 206 18.01 -3.16 8.24
C PHE A 206 19.52 -3.16 7.91
N PHE A 207 20.09 -1.97 7.74
CA PHE A 207 21.51 -1.80 7.46
C PHE A 207 22.41 -2.35 8.58
N LYS A 208 22.02 -2.15 9.84
CA LYS A 208 22.74 -2.71 11.00
C LYS A 208 22.70 -4.23 11.05
N HIS A 209 21.57 -4.86 10.74
CA HIS A 209 21.42 -6.31 10.74
C HIS A 209 22.11 -6.98 9.55
N LEU A 210 22.21 -6.29 8.42
CA LEU A 210 22.91 -6.79 7.24
C LEU A 210 24.44 -6.84 7.45
N PHE A 211 24.98 -5.87 8.16
CA PHE A 211 26.41 -5.67 8.36
C PHE A 211 27.20 -6.91 8.85
N PRO A 212 26.71 -7.73 9.81
CA PRO A 212 27.44 -8.90 10.30
C PRO A 212 27.26 -10.16 9.45
N ILE A 213 26.20 -10.24 8.62
CA ILE A 213 25.78 -11.46 7.91
C ILE A 213 26.48 -11.59 6.55
N MET A 214 26.90 -10.47 5.96
CA MET A 214 27.58 -10.46 4.65
C MET A 214 29.07 -10.80 4.79
N GLN A 215 29.42 -12.09 4.72
CA GLN A 215 30.79 -12.62 4.86
C GLN A 215 31.64 -12.64 3.55
N SER A 216 31.31 -11.87 2.51
CA SER A 216 32.06 -11.95 1.24
C SER A 216 33.33 -11.08 1.24
N GLU A 217 34.40 -11.53 0.57
CA GLU A 217 35.67 -10.80 0.39
C GLU A 217 35.50 -9.37 -0.20
N MET A 218 34.51 -9.15 -1.06
CA MET A 218 34.18 -7.82 -1.62
C MET A 218 33.70 -6.82 -0.55
N PHE A 219 33.28 -7.29 0.62
CA PHE A 219 32.78 -6.48 1.73
C PHE A 219 33.83 -6.19 2.79
N ASP A 220 34.98 -6.86 2.79
CA ASP A 220 36.06 -6.52 3.74
C ASP A 220 36.66 -5.13 3.41
N GLU A 221 36.61 -4.70 2.15
CA GLU A 221 36.86 -3.31 1.72
C GLU A 221 35.76 -2.34 2.18
N MET A 222 34.49 -2.76 2.18
CA MET A 222 33.35 -1.95 2.61
C MET A 222 33.27 -1.80 4.13
N ARG A 223 33.59 -2.87 4.87
CA ARG A 223 33.71 -2.95 6.34
C ARG A 223 34.81 -2.04 6.89
N LYS A 224 35.85 -1.81 6.08
CA LYS A 224 36.95 -0.86 6.34
C LYS A 224 36.78 0.47 5.59
N GLY A 225 35.68 0.62 4.83
CA GLY A 225 35.50 1.64 3.82
C GLY A 225 34.82 2.88 4.39
N LYS A 226 35.50 4.02 4.27
CA LYS A 226 35.01 5.36 4.61
C LYS A 226 33.60 5.70 4.07
N GLY A 227 33.20 5.12 2.92
CA GLY A 227 31.88 5.40 2.34
C GLY A 227 30.69 4.76 3.07
N TYR A 228 30.87 3.63 3.77
CA TYR A 228 29.82 3.08 4.65
C TYR A 228 29.53 4.02 5.82
N GLN A 229 30.58 4.56 6.43
CA GLN A 229 30.46 5.53 7.52
C GLN A 229 29.67 6.76 7.05
N VAL A 230 29.94 7.27 5.84
CA VAL A 230 29.18 8.39 5.25
C VAL A 230 27.69 8.08 5.16
N LEU A 231 27.31 6.88 4.69
CA LEU A 231 25.89 6.50 4.58
C LEU A 231 25.22 6.36 5.95
N MET A 232 25.91 5.76 6.92
CA MET A 232 25.39 5.65 8.29
C MET A 232 25.26 7.00 8.97
N ASP A 233 26.26 7.86 8.83
CA ASP A 233 26.21 9.24 9.35
C ASP A 233 25.10 10.03 8.67
N LEU A 234 24.83 9.80 7.38
CA LEU A 234 23.77 10.48 6.64
C LEU A 234 22.37 10.06 7.13
N VAL A 235 22.18 8.77 7.41
CA VAL A 235 20.97 8.25 8.05
C VAL A 235 20.80 8.84 9.45
N ASP A 236 21.87 8.88 10.24
CA ASP A 236 21.86 9.41 11.60
C ASP A 236 21.63 10.92 11.64
N MET A 237 22.19 11.65 10.67
CA MET A 237 21.95 13.07 10.44
C MET A 237 20.47 13.34 10.14
N ASN A 238 19.87 12.59 9.21
CA ASN A 238 18.44 12.70 8.89
C ASN A 238 17.57 12.44 10.13
N LEU A 239 17.86 11.37 10.88
CA LEU A 239 17.15 11.07 12.13
C LEU A 239 17.36 12.16 13.19
N ALA A 240 18.55 12.74 13.32
CA ALA A 240 18.82 13.82 14.27
C ALA A 240 17.97 15.04 13.97
N VAL A 241 17.96 15.51 12.71
CA VAL A 241 17.17 16.67 12.28
C VAL A 241 15.68 16.44 12.49
N LEU A 242 15.16 15.25 12.16
CA LEU A 242 13.77 14.89 12.40
C LEU A 242 13.38 14.86 13.89
N ASN A 243 14.35 14.66 14.78
CA ASN A 243 14.17 14.74 16.22
C ASN A 243 14.46 16.14 16.80
N GLY A 244 14.67 17.16 15.96
CA GLY A 244 15.02 18.51 16.40
C GLY A 244 16.39 18.60 17.08
N LYS A 245 17.31 17.69 16.75
CA LYS A 245 18.66 17.63 17.34
C LYS A 245 19.69 18.22 16.37
N GLU A 246 20.71 18.85 16.93
CA GLU A 246 21.86 19.40 16.19
C GLU A 246 22.63 18.31 15.43
N PRO A 247 22.76 18.40 14.09
CA PRO A 247 23.43 17.40 13.27
C PRO A 247 24.91 17.66 13.02
N SER A 248 25.49 18.72 13.59
CA SER A 248 26.83 19.23 13.25
C SER A 248 27.95 18.20 13.31
N ALA A 249 27.91 17.27 14.28
CA ALA A 249 28.87 16.19 14.40
C ALA A 249 28.82 15.22 13.20
N PHE A 250 27.62 14.83 12.76
CA PHE A 250 27.44 13.98 11.58
C PHE A 250 27.82 14.72 10.30
N GLU A 251 27.43 15.99 10.19
CA GLU A 251 27.81 16.83 9.05
C GLU A 251 29.34 16.95 8.92
N GLN A 252 30.04 17.21 10.03
CA GLN A 252 31.50 17.29 10.06
C GLN A 252 32.14 15.95 9.69
N SER A 253 31.61 14.83 10.21
CA SER A 253 32.09 13.49 9.88
C SER A 253 31.94 13.19 8.38
N ILE A 254 30.77 13.44 7.80
CA ILE A 254 30.48 13.24 6.37
C ILE A 254 31.41 14.10 5.51
N ARG A 255 31.54 15.40 5.82
CA ARG A 255 32.39 16.32 5.07
C ARG A 255 33.86 15.92 5.12
N THR A 256 34.37 15.59 6.30
CA THR A 256 35.75 15.16 6.49
C THR A 256 36.02 13.91 5.67
N THR A 257 35.14 12.93 5.83
CA THR A 257 35.26 11.65 5.13
C THR A 257 35.19 11.82 3.62
N LEU A 258 34.24 12.58 3.08
CA LEU A 258 34.18 12.85 1.63
C LEU A 258 35.39 13.64 1.14
N ASN A 259 35.88 14.66 1.85
CA ASN A 259 37.04 15.42 1.41
C ASN A 259 38.31 14.56 1.32
N GLU A 260 38.55 13.69 2.31
CA GLU A 260 39.69 12.76 2.31
C GLU A 260 39.64 11.81 1.11
N LEU A 261 38.44 11.36 0.79
CA LEU A 261 38.15 10.28 -0.12
C LEU A 261 38.12 10.85 -1.58
N GLY A 262 37.97 12.18 -1.72
CA GLY A 262 38.00 12.94 -2.97
C GLY A 262 39.26 13.74 -3.26
N GLY A 263 40.37 13.42 -2.60
CA GLY A 263 41.66 14.07 -2.84
C GLY A 263 41.68 15.56 -2.48
N GLY A 264 40.90 15.99 -1.48
CA GLY A 264 40.93 17.36 -0.94
C GLY A 264 40.04 18.37 -1.66
N LYS A 265 39.21 17.97 -2.62
CA LYS A 265 38.18 18.84 -3.20
C LYS A 265 37.00 18.98 -2.24
N LYS A 266 36.45 20.21 -2.11
CA LYS A 266 35.24 20.47 -1.33
C LYS A 266 34.03 19.98 -2.12
N LEU A 267 33.47 18.83 -1.73
CA LEU A 267 32.47 18.12 -2.53
C LEU A 267 31.01 18.45 -2.18
N ILE A 268 30.75 18.99 -0.99
CA ILE A 268 29.42 19.46 -0.57
C ILE A 268 29.48 20.97 -0.30
N CYS A 269 28.75 21.74 -1.10
CA CYS A 269 28.67 23.19 -1.02
C CYS A 269 27.28 23.65 -0.53
N THR A 270 26.85 23.22 0.65
CA THR A 270 25.67 23.86 1.26
C THR A 270 26.02 25.28 1.69
N THR A 271 25.36 26.26 1.09
CA THR A 271 25.58 27.70 1.28
C THR A 271 24.67 28.30 2.35
N GLU A 272 23.60 27.59 2.72
CA GLU A 272 22.60 28.02 3.71
C GLU A 272 22.85 27.33 5.07
N LYS A 273 22.64 28.07 6.17
CA LYS A 273 22.69 27.50 7.51
C LYS A 273 21.41 26.71 7.78
N LEU A 274 21.55 25.48 8.27
CA LEU A 274 20.42 24.68 8.73
C LEU A 274 19.66 25.44 9.84
N ASN A 275 18.37 25.67 9.63
CA ASN A 275 17.48 26.24 10.62
C ASN A 275 16.48 25.18 11.10
N LEU A 276 16.71 24.61 12.29
CA LEU A 276 15.85 23.58 12.88
C LEU A 276 14.46 24.10 13.30
N ALA A 277 14.30 25.42 13.51
CA ALA A 277 13.01 26.00 13.87
C ALA A 277 12.06 26.06 12.66
N ASP A 278 12.60 26.14 11.44
CA ASP A 278 11.84 26.11 10.20
C ASP A 278 11.86 24.69 9.61
N LYS A 279 10.78 23.95 9.83
CA LYS A 279 10.65 22.56 9.36
C LYS A 279 10.74 22.44 7.83
N GLN A 280 10.27 23.43 7.07
CA GLN A 280 10.30 23.36 5.60
C GLN A 280 11.71 23.63 5.09
N ALA A 281 12.39 24.65 5.63
CA ALA A 281 13.79 24.93 5.30
C ALA A 281 14.71 23.78 5.70
N ALA A 282 14.55 23.22 6.91
CA ALA A 282 15.31 22.06 7.36
C ALA A 282 15.11 20.84 6.45
N LYS A 283 13.89 20.61 5.98
CA LYS A 283 13.59 19.53 5.03
C LYS A 283 14.28 19.76 3.68
N LEU A 284 14.21 20.97 3.12
CA LEU A 284 14.86 21.28 1.85
C LEU A 284 16.38 21.12 1.95
N TYR A 285 16.96 21.61 3.05
CA TYR A 285 18.38 21.42 3.37
C TYR A 285 18.73 19.93 3.42
N MET A 286 17.99 19.12 4.18
CA MET A 286 18.30 17.70 4.31
C MET A 286 18.14 16.94 2.99
N LYS A 287 17.16 17.31 2.17
CA LYS A 287 17.02 16.75 0.82
C LYS A 287 18.26 17.03 -0.02
N GLN A 288 18.64 18.30 -0.16
CA GLN A 288 19.79 18.72 -0.97
C GLN A 288 21.09 18.10 -0.45
N TYR A 289 21.33 18.16 0.87
CA TYR A 289 22.51 17.59 1.49
C TYR A 289 22.61 16.07 1.26
N THR A 290 21.49 15.36 1.41
CA THR A 290 21.44 13.90 1.17
C THR A 290 21.72 13.58 -0.29
N GLU A 291 21.15 14.32 -1.23
CA GLU A 291 21.39 14.14 -2.66
C GLU A 291 22.86 14.42 -3.03
N ASP A 292 23.44 15.51 -2.54
CA ASP A 292 24.83 15.88 -2.77
C ASP A 292 25.79 14.82 -2.21
N ALA A 293 25.59 14.41 -0.95
CA ALA A 293 26.41 13.37 -0.33
C ALA A 293 26.33 12.06 -1.14
N CYS A 294 25.11 11.66 -1.54
CA CYS A 294 24.88 10.48 -2.34
C CYS A 294 25.52 10.55 -3.74
N ASN A 295 25.46 11.71 -4.41
CA ASN A 295 26.03 11.91 -5.74
C ASN A 295 27.56 11.83 -5.71
N ASN A 296 28.18 12.49 -4.73
CA ASN A 296 29.63 12.44 -4.55
C ASN A 296 30.08 11.01 -4.23
N LEU A 297 29.36 10.32 -3.36
CA LEU A 297 29.67 8.94 -3.01
C LEU A 297 29.51 7.97 -4.20
N SER A 298 28.52 8.20 -5.07
CA SER A 298 28.28 7.38 -6.27
C SER A 298 29.46 7.40 -7.23
N SER A 299 30.25 8.48 -7.24
CA SER A 299 31.38 8.63 -8.17
C SER A 299 32.59 7.75 -7.85
N TRP A 300 32.62 7.11 -6.67
CA TRP A 300 33.78 6.32 -6.21
C TRP A 300 33.54 4.85 -6.02
N PHE A 301 32.28 4.42 -6.05
CA PHE A 301 31.99 3.00 -5.98
C PHE A 301 31.88 2.42 -7.39
N SER A 302 32.49 1.26 -7.61
CA SER A 302 32.35 0.46 -8.83
C SER A 302 31.38 -0.72 -8.66
N SER A 303 30.79 -0.92 -7.47
CA SER A 303 29.89 -2.05 -7.14
C SER A 303 28.86 -1.74 -6.02
N TRP A 304 28.19 -2.79 -5.52
CA TRP A 304 27.03 -2.94 -4.60
C TRP A 304 26.55 -1.81 -3.64
N PRO A 305 27.38 -0.94 -3.02
CA PRO A 305 26.92 0.26 -2.28
C PRO A 305 25.87 1.14 -2.96
N PHE A 306 25.67 1.01 -4.27
CA PHE A 306 24.67 1.78 -5.01
C PHE A 306 23.23 1.60 -4.52
N ILE A 307 22.86 0.43 -4.00
CA ILE A 307 21.48 0.24 -3.51
C ILE A 307 21.21 1.11 -2.28
N TRP A 308 22.18 1.29 -1.38
CA TRP A 308 22.04 2.15 -0.20
C TRP A 308 21.97 3.62 -0.59
N ILE A 309 22.83 4.03 -1.52
CA ILE A 309 22.79 5.36 -2.10
C ILE A 309 21.43 5.63 -2.76
N LYS A 310 20.92 4.66 -3.52
CA LYS A 310 19.61 4.76 -4.17
C LYS A 310 18.50 4.86 -3.14
N ILE A 311 18.52 4.07 -2.06
CA ILE A 311 17.57 4.16 -0.94
C ILE A 311 17.60 5.56 -0.31
N CYS A 312 18.78 6.10 -0.02
CA CYS A 312 18.92 7.45 0.54
C CYS A 312 18.39 8.53 -0.41
N LYS A 313 18.67 8.42 -1.71
CA LYS A 313 18.10 9.32 -2.74
C LYS A 313 16.58 9.20 -2.80
N CYS A 314 16.03 7.99 -2.79
CA CYS A 314 14.58 7.75 -2.76
C CYS A 314 13.93 8.33 -1.50
N MET A 315 14.60 8.27 -0.34
CA MET A 315 14.15 8.93 0.90
C MET A 315 14.18 10.46 0.79
N ALA A 316 15.26 11.03 0.27
CA ALA A 316 15.39 12.48 0.08
C ALA A 316 14.34 13.04 -0.89
N GLN A 317 14.08 12.31 -1.97
CA GLN A 317 13.10 12.67 -3.00
C GLN A 317 11.68 12.25 -2.66
N TRP A 318 11.52 11.36 -1.68
CA TRP A 318 10.25 10.77 -1.27
C TRP A 318 9.49 10.08 -2.42
N VAL A 319 10.18 9.17 -3.10
CA VAL A 319 9.70 8.48 -4.31
C VAL A 319 9.10 7.13 -3.97
N TRP A 320 7.83 6.95 -4.30
CA TRP A 320 7.05 5.72 -4.08
C TRP A 320 6.40 5.28 -5.39
N GLY A 321 6.28 3.97 -5.59
CA GLY A 321 5.48 3.37 -6.65
C GLY A 321 5.77 3.90 -8.05
N ARG A 322 6.98 4.40 -8.30
CA ARG A 322 7.30 5.11 -9.55
C ARG A 322 7.24 4.14 -10.72
N LYS A 323 6.42 4.46 -11.70
CA LYS A 323 6.26 3.70 -12.95
C LYS A 323 6.25 4.64 -14.13
N TYR A 324 6.56 4.11 -15.31
CA TYR A 324 6.29 4.82 -16.55
C TYR A 324 4.78 5.00 -16.75
N ASP A 325 4.40 6.12 -17.33
CA ASP A 325 3.01 6.44 -17.65
C ASP A 325 2.61 5.79 -18.97
N PHE A 326 1.60 4.93 -18.96
CA PHE A 326 1.12 4.30 -20.19
C PHE A 326 0.32 5.27 -21.09
N LEU A 327 -0.09 6.42 -20.55
CA LEU A 327 -0.79 7.48 -21.27
C LEU A 327 0.13 8.55 -21.86
N HIS A 328 1.45 8.39 -21.69
CA HIS A 328 2.43 9.38 -22.12
C HIS A 328 2.31 9.71 -23.61
N ASN A 329 2.17 11.00 -23.91
CA ASN A 329 2.05 11.57 -25.27
C ASN A 329 0.87 11.03 -26.09
N MET A 330 -0.17 10.46 -25.48
CA MET A 330 -1.38 10.12 -26.23
C MET A 330 -2.11 11.39 -26.71
N ASP A 331 -2.56 11.40 -27.96
CA ASP A 331 -3.44 12.44 -28.51
C ASP A 331 -4.92 12.11 -28.21
N ASP A 332 -5.29 12.19 -26.93
CA ASP A 332 -6.68 12.04 -26.49
C ASP A 332 -7.15 13.27 -25.70
N LYS A 333 -7.95 14.11 -26.34
CA LYS A 333 -8.47 15.36 -25.74
C LYS A 333 -9.51 15.11 -24.64
N THR A 334 -10.01 13.88 -24.48
CA THR A 334 -10.93 13.51 -23.40
C THR A 334 -10.18 13.25 -22.09
N MET A 335 -8.88 12.96 -22.15
CA MET A 335 -8.05 12.71 -20.99
C MET A 335 -7.54 14.01 -20.33
N PRO A 336 -7.46 14.07 -19.00
CA PRO A 336 -6.82 15.18 -18.30
C PRO A 336 -5.37 15.39 -18.80
N SER A 337 -5.02 16.62 -19.15
CA SER A 337 -3.68 16.92 -19.68
C SER A 337 -2.53 16.56 -18.73
N THR A 338 -2.81 16.47 -17.42
CA THR A 338 -1.88 16.01 -16.39
C THR A 338 -1.50 14.54 -16.54
N LEU A 339 -2.38 13.69 -17.09
CA LEU A 339 -2.11 12.27 -17.37
C LEU A 339 -1.34 12.07 -18.68
N LEU A 340 -1.42 13.02 -19.62
CA LEU A 340 -0.78 12.85 -20.94
C LEU A 340 0.67 13.35 -20.99
N LYS A 341 0.99 14.37 -20.18
CA LYS A 341 2.27 15.10 -20.27
C LYS A 341 3.43 14.44 -19.52
N SER A 342 3.15 13.69 -18.46
CA SER A 342 4.21 13.12 -17.62
C SER A 342 4.71 11.82 -18.25
N GLU A 343 6.03 11.62 -18.29
CA GLU A 343 6.61 10.32 -18.68
C GLU A 343 6.41 9.28 -17.56
N ARG A 344 6.19 9.74 -16.31
CA ARG A 344 6.23 8.90 -15.11
C ARG A 344 5.16 9.30 -14.12
N ARG A 345 4.63 8.31 -13.42
CA ARG A 345 3.63 8.45 -12.34
C ARG A 345 4.11 7.76 -11.07
N ASP A 346 3.73 8.30 -9.93
CA ASP A 346 4.00 7.73 -8.61
C ASP A 346 2.67 7.26 -8.02
N TYR A 347 2.59 5.97 -7.71
CA TYR A 347 1.39 5.36 -7.12
C TYR A 347 1.61 5.06 -5.63
N GLU A 348 0.58 5.22 -4.84
CA GLU A 348 0.60 4.99 -3.38
C GLU A 348 -0.70 4.33 -2.90
N ASP A 349 -0.75 3.94 -1.63
CA ASP A 349 -1.90 3.28 -1.01
C ASP A 349 -3.19 4.10 -1.20
N ALA A 350 -4.23 3.48 -1.75
CA ALA A 350 -5.51 4.17 -1.96
C ALA A 350 -6.21 4.57 -0.66
N GLY A 351 -5.80 4.02 0.49
CA GLY A 351 -6.25 4.45 1.81
C GLY A 351 -5.94 5.92 2.13
N LEU A 352 -4.98 6.50 1.39
CA LEU A 352 -4.64 7.93 1.44
C LEU A 352 -5.64 8.82 0.68
N LEU A 353 -6.49 8.23 -0.15
CA LEU A 353 -7.59 8.89 -0.84
C LEU A 353 -8.92 8.60 -0.13
N LEU A 354 -9.23 7.32 0.07
CA LEU A 354 -10.33 6.85 0.91
C LEU A 354 -10.02 5.42 1.34
N ASN A 355 -10.13 5.12 2.62
CA ASN A 355 -9.82 3.79 3.18
C ASN A 355 -10.88 2.70 2.89
N SER A 356 -11.52 2.75 1.71
CA SER A 356 -12.41 1.72 1.20
C SER A 356 -12.53 1.83 -0.33
N PRO A 357 -12.46 0.71 -1.08
CA PRO A 357 -12.35 0.75 -2.55
C PRO A 357 -13.71 0.87 -3.26
N TYR A 358 -14.59 1.75 -2.78
CA TYR A 358 -15.93 1.94 -3.35
C TYR A 358 -15.87 2.32 -4.84
N PHE A 359 -14.94 3.16 -5.26
CA PHE A 359 -14.87 3.67 -6.63
C PHE A 359 -14.56 2.57 -7.65
N SER A 360 -13.76 1.58 -7.27
CA SER A 360 -13.58 0.39 -8.09
C SER A 360 -14.86 -0.43 -8.19
N MET A 361 -15.78 -0.39 -7.22
CA MET A 361 -17.09 -1.06 -7.38
C MET A 361 -18.09 -0.24 -8.19
N LEU A 362 -17.91 1.08 -8.27
CA LEU A 362 -18.86 2.01 -8.89
C LEU A 362 -18.58 2.31 -10.37
N ARG A 363 -17.65 1.58 -10.99
CA ARG A 363 -17.45 1.60 -12.45
C ARG A 363 -18.76 1.17 -13.14
N GLU A 364 -19.23 1.97 -14.09
CA GLU A 364 -20.56 1.80 -14.71
C GLU A 364 -20.72 0.43 -15.35
N GLU A 365 -19.68 -0.09 -16.02
CA GLU A 365 -19.72 -1.37 -16.71
C GLU A 365 -19.87 -2.57 -15.75
N ARG A 366 -19.57 -2.41 -14.45
CA ARG A 366 -19.75 -3.47 -13.44
C ARG A 366 -21.22 -3.66 -13.05
N ASN A 367 -22.08 -2.66 -13.26
CA ASN A 367 -23.52 -2.70 -12.98
C ASN A 367 -23.85 -3.33 -11.61
N ILE A 368 -23.16 -2.85 -10.56
CA ILE A 368 -23.30 -3.39 -9.20
C ILE A 368 -24.64 -2.99 -8.59
N ASP A 369 -25.37 -3.97 -8.04
CA ASP A 369 -26.63 -3.72 -7.33
C ASP A 369 -26.48 -3.68 -5.82
N LEU A 370 -25.51 -4.42 -5.27
CA LEU A 370 -25.30 -4.60 -3.85
C LEU A 370 -23.81 -4.55 -3.53
N ILE A 371 -23.43 -3.71 -2.56
CA ILE A 371 -22.09 -3.64 -2.00
C ILE A 371 -22.16 -4.07 -0.54
N ILE A 372 -21.36 -5.07 -0.16
CA ILE A 372 -21.09 -5.42 1.24
C ILE A 372 -19.76 -4.78 1.63
N SER A 373 -19.82 -3.68 2.34
CA SER A 373 -18.65 -2.94 2.85
C SER A 373 -18.28 -3.44 4.24
N LEU A 374 -17.10 -4.04 4.34
CA LEU A 374 -16.47 -4.42 5.61
C LEU A 374 -15.47 -3.32 6.00
N ASP A 375 -15.76 -2.57 7.06
CA ASP A 375 -14.90 -1.46 7.50
C ASP A 375 -13.96 -1.88 8.62
N PHE A 376 -12.65 -1.74 8.35
CA PHE A 376 -11.57 -2.06 9.29
C PHE A 376 -10.81 -0.80 9.74
N SER A 377 -11.43 0.38 9.67
CA SER A 377 -10.81 1.66 10.01
C SER A 377 -10.45 1.74 11.50
N GLU A 378 -9.37 2.44 11.84
CA GLU A 378 -8.94 2.63 13.23
C GLU A 378 -9.78 3.67 13.98
N GLY A 379 -10.22 4.70 13.25
CA GLY A 379 -11.00 5.81 13.79
C GLY A 379 -12.50 5.60 13.66
N ASN A 380 -13.21 6.67 13.26
CA ASN A 380 -14.65 6.62 13.04
C ASN A 380 -14.99 5.64 11.89
N PRO A 381 -15.76 4.57 12.16
CA PRO A 381 -16.01 3.48 11.21
C PRO A 381 -16.86 3.93 10.02
N PHE A 382 -17.54 5.07 10.11
CA PHE A 382 -18.37 5.60 9.04
C PHE A 382 -17.67 6.61 8.14
N MET A 383 -16.42 6.98 8.44
CA MET A 383 -15.66 7.96 7.66
C MET A 383 -15.56 7.54 6.18
N THR A 384 -15.35 6.25 5.93
CA THR A 384 -15.16 5.70 4.58
C THR A 384 -16.45 5.77 3.75
N VAL A 385 -17.58 5.34 4.31
CA VAL A 385 -18.88 5.35 3.61
C VAL A 385 -19.44 6.77 3.44
N ARG A 386 -19.21 7.68 4.41
CA ARG A 386 -19.54 9.11 4.25
C ARG A 386 -18.68 9.77 3.17
N GLY A 387 -17.36 9.53 3.22
CA GLY A 387 -16.44 10.06 2.21
C GLY A 387 -16.75 9.56 0.80
N ALA A 388 -17.15 8.29 0.66
CA ALA A 388 -17.64 7.75 -0.60
C ALA A 388 -18.87 8.51 -1.10
N ALA A 389 -19.88 8.72 -0.24
CA ALA A 389 -21.09 9.45 -0.60
C ALA A 389 -20.80 10.91 -1.01
N ASP A 390 -19.95 11.62 -0.25
CA ASP A 390 -19.56 13.00 -0.54
C ASP A 390 -18.84 13.12 -1.88
N MET A 391 -17.88 12.22 -2.14
CA MET A 391 -17.13 12.20 -3.39
C MET A 391 -18.01 11.77 -4.56
N CYS A 392 -18.89 10.76 -4.40
CA CYS A 392 -19.87 10.38 -5.41
C CYS A 392 -20.81 11.54 -5.76
N LYS A 393 -21.27 12.30 -4.76
CA LYS A 393 -22.08 13.51 -4.96
C LYS A 393 -21.33 14.59 -5.75
N LYS A 394 -20.05 14.83 -5.44
CA LYS A 394 -19.17 15.77 -6.17
C LYS A 394 -18.98 15.33 -7.63
N LEU A 395 -18.81 14.03 -7.87
CA LEU A 395 -18.55 13.43 -9.18
C LEU A 395 -19.83 13.07 -9.96
N LYS A 396 -21.01 13.26 -9.36
CA LYS A 396 -22.32 12.88 -9.91
C LYS A 396 -22.44 11.37 -10.22
N ILE A 397 -21.77 10.54 -9.42
CA ILE A 397 -21.90 9.09 -9.45
C ILE A 397 -23.07 8.69 -8.55
N PRO A 398 -24.02 7.85 -9.01
CA PRO A 398 -25.11 7.37 -8.17
C PRO A 398 -24.60 6.59 -6.95
N PHE A 399 -24.91 7.08 -5.76
CA PHE A 399 -24.58 6.44 -4.48
C PHE A 399 -25.68 6.78 -3.47
N PRO A 400 -26.02 5.87 -2.53
CA PRO A 400 -27.06 6.16 -1.54
C PRO A 400 -26.67 7.30 -0.60
N GLU A 401 -27.66 8.01 -0.06
CA GLU A 401 -27.42 8.97 1.02
C GLU A 401 -27.03 8.23 2.30
N VAL A 402 -26.06 8.78 3.02
CA VAL A 402 -25.47 8.15 4.22
C VAL A 402 -25.83 8.98 5.44
N ASN A 403 -26.98 8.65 6.03
CA ASN A 403 -27.48 9.27 7.25
C ASN A 403 -27.25 8.32 8.43
N ILE A 404 -26.45 8.74 9.41
CA ILE A 404 -26.07 7.92 10.57
C ILE A 404 -26.40 8.70 11.85
N PRO A 405 -27.14 8.11 12.80
CA PRO A 405 -27.40 8.72 14.09
C PRO A 405 -26.11 9.11 14.82
N SER A 406 -26.10 10.25 15.52
CA SER A 406 -24.90 10.70 16.24
C SER A 406 -24.44 9.70 17.31
N GLU A 407 -25.37 9.02 17.97
CA GLU A 407 -25.08 7.96 18.96
C GLU A 407 -24.33 6.77 18.36
N ASP A 408 -24.64 6.42 17.11
CA ASP A 408 -24.06 5.27 16.43
C ASP A 408 -22.58 5.51 16.08
N VAL A 409 -22.10 6.76 16.04
CA VAL A 409 -20.69 7.09 15.76
C VAL A 409 -19.77 6.56 16.88
N GLU A 410 -20.20 6.70 18.13
CA GLU A 410 -19.46 6.19 19.30
C GLU A 410 -19.80 4.74 19.61
N LYS A 411 -21.08 4.37 19.40
CA LYS A 411 -21.63 3.05 19.69
C LYS A 411 -22.21 2.41 18.43
N PRO A 412 -21.37 2.08 17.42
CA PRO A 412 -21.84 1.53 16.17
C PRO A 412 -22.53 0.19 16.41
N LYS A 413 -23.57 -0.07 15.63
CA LYS A 413 -24.22 -1.37 15.47
C LYS A 413 -23.42 -2.21 14.49
N ASP A 414 -23.80 -3.47 14.36
CA ASP A 414 -23.13 -4.44 13.50
C ASP A 414 -23.60 -4.42 12.04
N PHE A 415 -24.66 -3.67 11.72
CA PHE A 415 -25.29 -3.72 10.40
C PHE A 415 -26.02 -2.43 10.03
N TYR A 416 -25.64 -1.85 8.89
CA TYR A 416 -26.25 -0.66 8.31
C TYR A 416 -26.61 -0.90 6.85
N VAL A 417 -27.76 -0.39 6.41
CA VAL A 417 -28.20 -0.48 5.01
C VAL A 417 -28.55 0.91 4.50
N PHE A 418 -27.89 1.31 3.41
CA PHE A 418 -28.15 2.56 2.71
C PHE A 418 -28.70 2.26 1.31
N LYS A 419 -29.80 2.92 0.95
CA LYS A 419 -30.50 2.75 -0.33
C LYS A 419 -30.62 4.09 -1.03
N GLY A 420 -30.53 4.08 -2.35
CA GLY A 420 -30.59 5.28 -3.18
C GLY A 420 -31.29 4.99 -4.52
N LYS A 421 -31.78 6.04 -5.17
CA LYS A 421 -32.38 5.91 -6.50
C LYS A 421 -31.28 5.69 -7.54
N ASN A 422 -31.42 4.65 -8.37
CA ASN A 422 -30.45 4.28 -9.41
C ASN A 422 -29.02 4.10 -8.88
N ALA A 423 -28.87 3.69 -7.62
CA ALA A 423 -27.60 3.47 -6.94
C ALA A 423 -27.58 2.05 -6.35
N PRO A 424 -26.40 1.45 -6.14
CA PRO A 424 -26.31 0.19 -5.42
C PRO A 424 -26.86 0.34 -4.00
N THR A 425 -27.48 -0.72 -3.49
CA THR A 425 -27.69 -0.87 -2.04
C THR A 425 -26.33 -1.07 -1.39
N VAL A 426 -26.03 -0.31 -0.34
CA VAL A 426 -24.77 -0.44 0.41
C VAL A 426 -25.08 -0.97 1.79
N ILE A 427 -24.61 -2.19 2.06
CA ILE A 427 -24.53 -2.76 3.40
C ILE A 427 -23.18 -2.37 3.98
N HIS A 428 -23.17 -1.76 5.16
CA HIS A 428 -21.93 -1.34 5.83
C HIS A 428 -21.84 -1.98 7.21
N ILE A 429 -20.70 -2.63 7.46
CA ILE A 429 -20.44 -3.45 8.64
C ILE A 429 -19.16 -2.95 9.32
N PRO A 430 -19.27 -2.18 10.42
CA PRO A 430 -18.14 -1.80 11.26
C PRO A 430 -17.52 -3.02 11.94
N LEU A 431 -16.19 -3.15 11.88
CA LEU A 431 -15.46 -4.26 12.52
C LEU A 431 -15.77 -4.39 14.02
N PHE A 432 -15.60 -3.29 14.77
CA PHE A 432 -15.86 -3.27 16.22
C PHE A 432 -17.16 -2.50 16.47
N ASN A 433 -18.11 -3.15 17.14
CA ASN A 433 -19.44 -2.63 17.38
C ASN A 433 -20.02 -3.13 18.70
N VAL A 434 -21.15 -2.57 19.12
CA VAL A 434 -21.77 -2.90 20.42
C VAL A 434 -22.23 -4.35 20.51
N VAL A 435 -22.49 -5.01 19.38
CA VAL A 435 -23.01 -6.39 19.36
C VAL A 435 -21.88 -7.40 19.56
N ASN A 436 -20.73 -7.21 18.92
CA ASN A 436 -19.61 -8.14 19.03
C ASN A 436 -18.60 -7.78 20.13
N CYS A 437 -18.52 -6.52 20.55
CA CYS A 437 -17.57 -6.03 21.56
C CYS A 437 -18.23 -5.57 22.88
N GLY A 438 -19.56 -5.44 22.94
CA GLY A 438 -20.24 -4.83 24.09
C GLY A 438 -19.75 -3.39 24.33
N ASP A 439 -19.56 -3.01 25.60
CA ASP A 439 -19.05 -1.69 25.98
C ASP A 439 -17.51 -1.53 25.79
N ASN A 440 -16.81 -2.58 25.34
CA ASN A 440 -15.34 -2.61 25.29
C ASN A 440 -14.74 -2.21 23.93
N ILE A 441 -15.48 -1.51 23.06
CA ILE A 441 -15.05 -1.14 21.69
C ILE A 441 -13.68 -0.46 21.68
N GLU A 442 -13.44 0.47 22.60
CA GLU A 442 -12.19 1.23 22.65
C GLU A 442 -10.98 0.36 23.04
N ALA A 443 -11.19 -0.64 23.91
CA ALA A 443 -10.16 -1.61 24.25
C ALA A 443 -9.79 -2.47 23.03
N TRP A 444 -10.78 -2.92 22.25
CA TRP A 444 -10.55 -3.64 21.00
C TRP A 444 -9.76 -2.78 20.00
N ARG A 445 -10.16 -1.52 19.78
CA ARG A 445 -9.41 -0.59 18.90
C ARG A 445 -7.96 -0.43 19.34
N LYS A 446 -7.71 -0.27 20.65
CA LYS A 446 -6.36 -0.11 21.21
C LYS A 446 -5.50 -1.36 21.09
N ASN A 447 -6.10 -2.55 21.14
CA ASN A 447 -5.40 -3.84 21.02
C ASN A 447 -5.07 -4.20 19.56
N TYR A 448 -5.84 -3.66 18.62
CA TYR A 448 -5.70 -3.94 17.19
C TYR A 448 -5.42 -2.66 16.42
N ARG A 449 -4.29 -1.99 16.67
CA ARG A 449 -3.92 -0.75 15.97
C ARG A 449 -3.48 -0.98 14.53
N THR A 450 -3.43 0.10 13.74
CA THR A 450 -3.03 0.01 12.33
C THR A 450 -1.54 -0.32 12.20
N VAL A 451 -0.69 0.35 12.99
CA VAL A 451 0.76 0.13 13.02
C VAL A 451 1.13 -0.54 14.35
N GLN A 452 1.34 -1.86 14.32
CA GLN A 452 1.81 -2.65 15.46
C GLN A 452 2.55 -3.90 14.98
N GLY A 453 3.31 -4.55 15.87
CA GLY A 453 4.03 -5.79 15.51
C GLY A 453 3.11 -6.94 15.10
N SER A 454 3.70 -8.04 14.64
CA SER A 454 2.99 -9.26 14.25
C SER A 454 2.08 -9.76 15.37
N TYR A 455 0.92 -10.29 15.00
CA TYR A 455 -0.07 -10.79 15.96
C TYR A 455 0.34 -12.16 16.49
N SER A 456 0.03 -12.42 17.77
CA SER A 456 0.07 -13.79 18.30
C SER A 456 -1.04 -14.65 17.67
N ALA A 457 -0.95 -15.97 17.82
CA ALA A 457 -2.01 -16.88 17.39
C ALA A 457 -3.36 -16.54 18.04
N GLU A 458 -3.35 -16.23 19.34
CA GLU A 458 -4.53 -15.80 20.10
C GLU A 458 -5.13 -14.50 19.52
N MET A 459 -4.30 -13.48 19.26
CA MET A 459 -4.77 -12.23 18.67
C MET A 459 -5.38 -12.43 17.27
N ILE A 460 -4.84 -13.35 16.47
CA ILE A 460 -5.39 -13.71 15.16
C ILE A 460 -6.76 -14.35 15.33
N THR A 461 -6.87 -15.39 16.18
CA THR A 461 -8.13 -16.08 16.47
C THR A 461 -9.20 -15.10 16.96
N ASP A 462 -8.89 -14.30 17.98
CA ASP A 462 -9.82 -13.33 18.56
C ASP A 462 -10.36 -12.34 17.54
N LEU A 463 -9.49 -11.80 16.68
CA LEU A 463 -9.91 -10.83 15.67
C LEU A 463 -10.74 -11.49 14.56
N MET A 464 -10.39 -12.70 14.15
CA MET A 464 -11.19 -13.47 13.19
C MET A 464 -12.57 -13.77 13.74
N ASP A 465 -12.68 -14.15 15.02
CA ASP A 465 -13.94 -14.43 15.68
C ASP A 465 -14.82 -13.18 15.77
N VAL A 466 -14.24 -12.03 16.13
CA VAL A 466 -14.96 -10.74 16.18
C VAL A 466 -15.45 -10.32 14.79
N ALA A 467 -14.61 -10.44 13.76
CA ALA A 467 -14.99 -10.13 12.39
C ALA A 467 -16.05 -11.11 11.86
N GLY A 468 -15.90 -12.40 12.15
CA GLY A 468 -16.85 -13.44 11.79
C GLY A 468 -18.22 -13.20 12.43
N LYS A 469 -18.27 -12.83 13.73
CA LYS A 469 -19.53 -12.52 14.43
C LYS A 469 -20.39 -11.49 13.69
N ASN A 470 -19.77 -10.50 13.02
CA ASN A 470 -20.51 -9.51 12.25
C ASN A 470 -21.29 -10.13 11.09
N ILE A 471 -20.79 -11.20 10.49
CA ILE A 471 -21.47 -11.95 9.43
C ILE A 471 -22.48 -12.93 10.03
N SER A 472 -22.08 -13.72 11.03
CA SER A 472 -22.97 -14.74 11.61
C SER A 472 -24.22 -14.14 12.26
N ASN A 473 -24.06 -13.03 12.98
CA ASN A 473 -25.17 -12.34 13.66
C ASN A 473 -26.14 -11.70 12.66
N ASN A 474 -25.67 -11.37 11.46
CA ASN A 474 -26.45 -10.67 10.44
C ASN A 474 -26.75 -11.52 9.21
N ARG A 475 -26.59 -12.84 9.29
CA ARG A 475 -26.81 -13.76 8.17
C ARG A 475 -28.20 -13.58 7.53
N GLU A 476 -29.25 -13.55 8.35
CA GLU A 476 -30.62 -13.41 7.82
C GLU A 476 -30.85 -12.00 7.24
N LYS A 477 -30.33 -10.95 7.87
CA LYS A 477 -30.40 -9.58 7.32
C LYS A 477 -29.67 -9.44 5.99
N LEU A 478 -28.52 -10.11 5.83
CA LEU A 478 -27.78 -10.17 4.56
C LEU A 478 -28.64 -10.83 3.48
N LYS A 479 -29.25 -11.98 3.76
CA LYS A 479 -30.15 -12.67 2.83
C LYS A 479 -31.36 -11.83 2.45
N GLU A 480 -31.98 -11.16 3.41
CA GLU A 480 -33.10 -10.25 3.17
C GLU A 480 -32.72 -9.14 2.18
N GLN A 481 -31.53 -8.53 2.32
CA GLN A 481 -31.09 -7.50 1.40
C GLN A 481 -30.73 -8.06 0.01
N ILE A 482 -30.10 -9.23 -0.06
CA ILE A 482 -29.84 -9.92 -1.34
C ILE A 482 -31.16 -10.20 -2.07
N GLN A 483 -32.15 -10.76 -1.37
CA GLN A 483 -33.47 -11.03 -1.92
C GLN A 483 -34.16 -9.75 -2.40
N ALA A 484 -34.14 -8.69 -1.60
CA ALA A 484 -34.74 -7.41 -1.98
C ALA A 484 -34.12 -6.83 -3.26
N VAL A 485 -32.81 -7.00 -3.46
CA VAL A 485 -32.12 -6.55 -4.67
C VAL A 485 -32.48 -7.41 -5.88
N ILE A 486 -32.59 -8.73 -5.72
CA ILE A 486 -33.05 -9.64 -6.78
C ILE A 486 -34.46 -9.27 -7.23
N GLU A 487 -35.38 -9.05 -6.29
CA GLU A 487 -36.76 -8.65 -6.59
C GLU A 487 -36.81 -7.31 -7.34
N GLN A 488 -36.01 -6.32 -6.92
CA GLN A 488 -35.90 -5.05 -7.64
C GLN A 488 -35.39 -5.21 -9.08
N LYS A 489 -34.47 -6.16 -9.33
CA LYS A 489 -33.94 -6.45 -10.66
C LYS A 489 -34.96 -7.15 -11.55
N LEU A 490 -35.76 -8.06 -11.02
CA LEU A 490 -36.82 -8.75 -11.77
C LEU A 490 -37.97 -7.83 -12.19
N HIS A 491 -38.13 -6.69 -11.52
CA HIS A 491 -39.19 -5.71 -11.80
C HIS A 491 -38.73 -4.49 -12.62
N LYS A 492 -37.45 -4.42 -13.00
CA LYS A 492 -36.93 -3.45 -13.98
C LYS A 492 -36.98 -4.04 -15.38
#